data_AF-A0A940ZYZ9-F1
#
_entry.id   AF-A0A940ZYZ9-F1
#
_cell.length_a   1.000
_cell.length_b   1.000
_cell.length_c   1.000
_cell.angle_alpha   90.00
_cell.angle_beta   90.00
_cell.angle_gamma   90.00
#
_symmetry.space_group_name_H-M   'P 1'
#
loop_
_entity.id
_entity.type
_entity.pdbx_description
1 polymer ?
#
loop_
_entity_poly.entity_id
_entity_poly.type
_entity_poly.pdbx_seq_one_letter_code
_entity_poly.pdbx_strand_id
1 'polypeptide(L)'
;MEAKRPAPPDRIALVSPPWPLYTRPSIQIGALKAFVRSRFPFVEVSTHHVYLSVAHAIGYKRYHAISERTWLAESVFAALLYPDRAETIARLFRREASGNPELRGMDFARLAARVETVTEEWITSTNWGDVRLLGFTSVLCQLTACLYLIRKIKQRHPHLTVAVGGSAFSAESAPAALKLFPEI
;
A
#
# COMPACT_ATOMS: atom_id res chain seq x y z
N MET A 1 -3.41 -21.37 -41.47
CA MET A 1 -4.27 -20.53 -40.62
C MET A 1 -3.65 -20.51 -39.23
N GLU A 2 -2.97 -19.42 -38.90
CA GLU A 2 -2.35 -19.23 -37.59
C GLU A 2 -3.48 -18.98 -36.59
N ALA A 3 -3.63 -19.86 -35.59
CA ALA A 3 -4.65 -19.72 -34.57
C ALA A 3 -4.42 -18.39 -33.83
N LYS A 4 -5.39 -17.48 -33.94
CA LYS A 4 -5.34 -16.17 -33.28
C LYS A 4 -5.15 -16.42 -31.79
N ARG A 5 -3.99 -16.06 -31.24
CA ARG A 5 -3.69 -16.15 -29.81
C ARG A 5 -4.85 -15.47 -29.06
N PRO A 6 -5.50 -16.14 -28.09
CA PRO A 6 -6.56 -15.49 -27.33
C PRO A 6 -6.02 -14.22 -26.70
N ALA A 7 -6.83 -13.16 -26.69
CA ALA A 7 -6.44 -11.92 -26.03
C ALA A 7 -6.05 -12.25 -24.58
N PRO A 8 -4.96 -11.66 -24.05
CA PRO A 8 -4.57 -11.91 -22.67
C PRO A 8 -5.75 -11.58 -21.74
N PRO A 9 -5.99 -12.38 -20.69
CA PRO A 9 -7.08 -12.14 -19.76
C PRO A 9 -6.92 -10.75 -19.12
N ASP A 10 -8.03 -10.05 -18.88
CA ASP A 10 -7.99 -8.82 -18.10
C ASP A 10 -7.39 -9.14 -16.73
N ARG A 11 -6.37 -8.37 -16.33
CA ARG A 11 -5.68 -8.57 -15.05
C ARG A 11 -6.10 -7.54 -14.02
N ILE A 12 -6.44 -8.03 -12.85
CA ILE A 12 -6.66 -7.23 -11.64
C ILE A 12 -5.53 -7.51 -10.66
N ALA A 13 -4.87 -6.47 -10.20
CA ALA A 13 -3.91 -6.54 -9.11
C ALA A 13 -4.55 -5.99 -7.84
N LEU A 14 -4.60 -6.79 -6.78
CA LEU A 14 -5.11 -6.39 -5.47
C LEU A 14 -3.95 -6.23 -4.47
N VAL A 15 -3.84 -5.07 -3.84
CA VAL A 15 -2.73 -4.70 -2.98
C VAL A 15 -3.20 -4.52 -1.54
N SER A 16 -2.54 -5.22 -0.62
CA SER A 16 -2.57 -4.91 0.81
C SER A 16 -1.30 -4.12 1.14
N PRO A 17 -1.39 -2.80 1.30
CA PRO A 17 -0.26 -1.98 1.73
C PRO A 17 0.07 -2.26 3.22
N PRO A 18 1.23 -1.81 3.72
CA PRO A 18 1.44 -1.63 5.16
C PRO A 18 0.30 -0.79 5.77
N TRP A 19 -0.19 -1.02 6.98
CA TRP A 19 0.49 -1.70 8.10
C TRP A 19 -0.31 -2.82 8.82
N PRO A 20 -0.98 -3.77 8.14
CA PRO A 20 -1.57 -4.93 8.83
C PRO A 20 -0.53 -5.68 9.68
N LEU A 21 -0.98 -6.38 10.71
CA LEU A 21 -0.11 -7.32 11.44
C LEU A 21 0.44 -8.38 10.49
N TYR A 22 1.78 -8.54 10.45
CA TYR A 22 2.43 -9.45 9.51
C TYR A 22 2.05 -10.93 9.72
N THR A 23 1.55 -11.28 10.91
CA THR A 23 1.07 -12.63 11.25
C THR A 23 -0.37 -12.89 10.79
N ARG A 24 -1.05 -11.91 10.20
CA ARG A 24 -2.45 -12.02 9.80
C ARG A 24 -2.60 -11.82 8.29
N PRO A 25 -3.15 -12.80 7.56
CA PRO A 25 -3.41 -12.63 6.13
C PRO A 25 -4.45 -11.53 5.90
N SER A 26 -4.38 -10.84 4.75
CA SER A 26 -5.42 -9.88 4.37
C SER A 26 -6.64 -10.63 3.84
N ILE A 27 -7.64 -10.79 4.71
CA ILE A 27 -8.93 -11.36 4.32
C ILE A 27 -9.64 -10.51 3.26
N GLN A 28 -9.38 -9.19 3.23
CA GLN A 28 -10.00 -8.25 2.31
C GLN A 28 -9.68 -8.60 0.85
N ILE A 29 -8.40 -8.69 0.50
CA ILE A 29 -7.99 -9.00 -0.87
C ILE A 29 -8.15 -10.50 -1.18
N GLY A 30 -8.09 -11.37 -0.17
CA GLY A 30 -8.37 -12.80 -0.32
C GLY A 30 -9.83 -13.07 -0.69
N ALA A 31 -10.77 -12.46 0.02
CA ALA A 31 -12.20 -12.56 -0.25
C ALA A 31 -12.57 -11.94 -1.61
N LEU A 32 -12.03 -10.75 -1.92
CA LEU A 32 -12.28 -10.10 -3.21
C LEU A 32 -11.73 -10.93 -4.38
N LYS A 33 -10.54 -11.52 -4.25
CA LYS A 33 -9.99 -12.45 -5.25
C LYS A 33 -10.90 -13.66 -5.46
N ALA A 34 -11.38 -14.29 -4.39
CA ALA A 34 -12.28 -15.43 -4.49
C ALA A 34 -13.62 -15.05 -5.16
N PHE A 35 -14.17 -13.88 -4.82
CA PHE A 35 -15.39 -13.36 -5.43
C PHE A 35 -15.23 -13.06 -6.92
N VAL A 36 -14.17 -12.34 -7.31
CA VAL A 36 -13.93 -12.03 -8.73
C VAL A 36 -13.76 -13.32 -9.54
N ARG A 37 -12.99 -14.29 -9.04
CA ARG A 37 -12.79 -15.57 -9.72
C ARG A 37 -14.07 -16.37 -9.88
N SER A 38 -15.00 -16.30 -8.93
CA SER A 38 -16.28 -17.03 -9.03
C SER A 38 -17.28 -16.39 -9.99
N ARG A 39 -17.19 -15.07 -10.21
CA ARG A 39 -18.08 -14.31 -11.10
C ARG A 39 -17.52 -14.08 -12.50
N PHE A 40 -16.20 -13.97 -12.60
CA PHE A 40 -15.47 -13.61 -13.82
C PHE A 40 -14.28 -14.57 -14.01
N PRO A 41 -14.53 -15.83 -14.42
CA PRO A 41 -13.49 -16.87 -14.46
C PRO A 41 -12.38 -16.61 -15.49
N PHE A 42 -12.61 -15.70 -16.44
CA PHE A 42 -11.64 -15.25 -17.45
C PHE A 42 -10.77 -14.08 -16.98
N VAL A 43 -11.04 -13.49 -15.81
CA VAL A 43 -10.24 -12.41 -15.22
C VAL A 43 -9.16 -13.01 -14.34
N GLU A 44 -7.90 -12.67 -14.62
CA GLU A 44 -6.78 -13.06 -13.78
C GLU A 44 -6.67 -12.09 -12.60
N VAL A 45 -6.56 -12.62 -11.38
CA VAL A 45 -6.44 -11.80 -10.17
C VAL A 45 -5.18 -12.17 -9.39
N SER A 46 -4.27 -11.21 -9.28
CA SER A 46 -3.07 -11.28 -8.43
C SER A 46 -3.30 -10.56 -7.10
N THR A 47 -2.59 -10.99 -6.06
CA THR A 47 -2.65 -10.40 -4.72
C THR A 47 -1.24 -10.08 -4.25
N HIS A 48 -1.02 -8.83 -3.85
CA HIS A 48 0.27 -8.30 -3.41
C HIS A 48 0.19 -7.91 -1.94
N HIS A 49 0.91 -8.64 -1.09
CA HIS A 49 0.97 -8.42 0.36
C HIS A 49 2.20 -7.57 0.70
N VAL A 50 2.24 -6.32 0.21
CA VAL A 50 3.42 -5.42 0.29
C VAL A 50 3.88 -5.21 1.73
N TYR A 51 2.96 -5.27 2.68
CA TYR A 51 3.25 -5.18 4.10
C TYR A 51 4.23 -6.25 4.61
N LEU A 52 4.29 -7.43 3.99
CA LEU A 52 5.25 -8.48 4.36
C LEU A 52 6.68 -8.11 3.99
N SER A 53 6.88 -7.55 2.79
CA SER A 53 8.19 -7.07 2.34
C SER A 53 8.69 -5.94 3.22
N VAL A 54 7.80 -4.99 3.57
CA VAL A 54 8.13 -3.90 4.50
C VAL A 54 8.46 -4.44 5.90
N ALA A 55 7.67 -5.38 6.43
CA ALA A 55 7.93 -6.01 7.73
C ALA A 55 9.29 -6.72 7.77
N HIS A 56 9.65 -7.43 6.70
CA HIS A 56 10.95 -8.06 6.57
C HIS A 56 12.08 -7.02 6.54
N ALA A 57 11.94 -5.98 5.71
CA ALA A 57 12.99 -4.98 5.47
C ALA A 57 13.34 -4.13 6.70
N ILE A 58 12.35 -3.81 7.55
CA ILE A 58 12.57 -2.97 8.74
C ILE A 58 12.71 -3.79 10.03
N GLY A 59 12.46 -5.09 9.97
CA GLY A 59 12.46 -6.03 11.09
C GLY A 59 11.10 -6.16 11.78
N TYR A 60 10.70 -7.40 12.06
CA TYR A 60 9.35 -7.73 12.53
C TYR A 60 8.93 -7.05 13.85
N LYS A 61 9.84 -6.93 14.84
CA LYS A 61 9.53 -6.27 16.12
C LYS A 61 9.23 -4.78 15.93
N ARG A 62 10.05 -4.10 15.13
CA ARG A 62 9.90 -2.68 14.80
C ARG A 62 8.65 -2.44 13.97
N TYR A 63 8.42 -3.28 12.97
CA TYR A 63 7.19 -3.24 12.19
C TYR A 63 5.96 -3.38 13.07
N HIS A 64 5.96 -4.35 13.99
CA HIS A 64 4.86 -4.54 14.93
C HIS A 64 4.60 -3.27 15.75
N ALA A 65 5.64 -2.76 16.40
CA ALA A 65 5.57 -1.55 17.22
C ALA A 65 5.07 -0.31 16.45
N ILE A 66 5.46 -0.17 15.17
CA ILE A 66 4.97 0.90 14.30
C ILE A 66 3.49 0.69 13.95
N SER A 67 3.11 -0.54 13.58
CA SER A 67 1.75 -0.86 13.12
C SER A 67 0.67 -0.67 14.18
N GLU A 68 1.02 -0.71 15.47
CA GLU A 68 0.08 -0.59 16.59
C GLU A 68 -0.44 0.85 16.82
N ARG A 69 0.19 1.86 16.23
CA ARG A 69 -0.19 3.28 16.44
C ARG A 69 -0.35 3.99 15.11
N THR A 70 -1.52 4.59 14.88
CA THR A 70 -1.84 5.37 13.68
C THR A 70 -0.77 6.38 13.32
N TRP A 71 -0.35 7.21 14.27
CA TRP A 71 0.61 8.27 13.97
C TRP A 71 2.04 7.78 13.74
N LEU A 72 2.43 6.61 14.28
CA LEU A 72 3.70 5.99 13.93
C LEU A 72 3.66 5.46 12.50
N ALA A 73 2.64 4.67 12.17
CA ALA A 73 2.48 4.04 10.87
C ALA A 73 2.31 5.06 9.74
N GLU A 74 1.39 6.02 9.90
CA GLU A 74 1.11 7.03 8.87
C GLU A 74 2.30 7.98 8.65
N SER A 75 3.09 8.28 9.69
CA SER A 75 4.24 9.19 9.56
C SER A 75 5.27 8.69 8.56
N VAL A 76 5.52 7.38 8.48
CA VAL A 76 6.57 6.81 7.63
C VAL A 76 6.32 7.13 6.16
N PHE A 77 5.12 6.85 5.65
CA PHE A 77 4.78 7.14 4.26
C PHE A 77 4.38 8.61 4.05
N ALA A 78 3.88 9.31 5.07
CA ALA A 78 3.66 10.74 4.99
C ALA A 78 4.95 11.51 4.70
N ALA A 79 6.08 11.11 5.31
CA ALA A 79 7.38 11.74 5.06
C ALA A 79 7.85 11.57 3.61
N LEU A 80 7.52 10.43 2.99
CA LEU A 80 7.81 10.16 1.58
C LEU A 80 6.85 10.90 0.62
N LEU A 81 5.60 11.08 1.02
CA LEU A 81 4.59 11.83 0.26
C LEU A 81 4.82 13.34 0.27
N TYR A 82 5.33 13.86 1.39
CA TYR A 82 5.47 15.29 1.65
C TYR A 82 6.89 15.60 2.16
N PRO A 83 7.91 15.52 1.29
CA PRO A 83 9.31 15.73 1.69
C PRO A 83 9.55 17.12 2.30
N ASP A 84 8.83 18.15 1.82
CA ASP A 84 8.91 19.51 2.38
C ASP A 84 8.43 19.60 3.85
N ARG A 85 7.71 18.59 4.34
CA ARG A 85 7.24 18.47 5.73
C ARG A 85 7.97 17.40 6.52
N ALA A 86 9.01 16.78 5.96
CA ALA A 86 9.70 15.63 6.53
C ALA A 86 10.19 15.88 7.97
N GLU A 87 10.74 17.07 8.27
CA GLU A 87 11.20 17.39 9.63
C GLU A 87 10.05 17.41 10.65
N THR A 88 8.90 18.00 10.27
CA THR A 88 7.72 18.06 11.14
C THR A 88 7.16 16.67 11.41
N ILE A 89 7.10 15.84 10.37
CA ILE A 89 6.65 14.45 10.46
C ILE A 89 7.62 13.62 11.31
N ALA A 90 8.94 13.82 11.14
CA ALA A 90 9.96 13.16 11.96
C ALA A 90 9.85 13.54 13.45
N ARG A 91 9.52 14.80 13.76
CA ARG A 91 9.25 15.22 15.16
C ARG A 91 8.03 14.51 15.73
N LEU A 92 6.95 14.40 14.96
CA LEU A 92 5.76 13.63 15.36
C LEU A 92 6.15 12.17 15.65
N PHE A 93 6.80 11.49 14.71
CA PHE A 93 7.22 10.10 14.89
C PHE A 93 8.07 9.92 16.15
N ARG A 94 9.09 10.77 16.38
CA ARG A 94 9.95 10.69 17.58
C ARG A 94 9.15 10.84 18.88
N ARG A 95 8.18 11.76 18.90
CA ARG A 95 7.31 11.96 20.07
C ARG A 95 6.49 10.71 20.36
N GLU A 96 5.82 10.18 19.35
CA GLU A 96 4.97 8.97 19.48
C GLU A 96 5.80 7.72 19.79
N ALA A 97 7.06 7.66 19.33
CA ALA A 97 7.96 6.52 19.53
C ALA A 97 8.65 6.51 20.91
N SER A 98 8.67 7.64 21.63
CA SER A 98 9.45 7.82 22.87
C SER A 98 9.16 6.78 23.96
N GLY A 99 7.90 6.36 24.07
CA GLY A 99 7.43 5.36 25.04
C GLY A 99 7.67 3.91 24.63
N ASN A 100 8.09 3.62 23.39
CA ASN A 100 8.27 2.26 22.90
C ASN A 100 9.77 1.89 22.82
N PRO A 101 10.26 0.90 23.60
CA PRO A 101 11.67 0.51 23.61
C PRO A 101 12.22 0.07 22.24
N GLU A 102 11.40 -0.53 21.38
CA GLU A 102 11.81 -0.99 20.05
C GLU A 102 12.02 0.18 19.06
N LEU A 103 11.42 1.34 19.35
CA LEU A 103 11.41 2.51 18.47
C LEU A 103 12.16 3.72 19.06
N ARG A 104 12.48 3.70 20.35
CA ARG A 104 13.21 4.78 21.02
C ARG A 104 14.57 4.97 20.37
N GLY A 105 14.88 6.22 20.01
CA GLY A 105 16.16 6.57 19.39
C GLY A 105 16.31 6.05 17.95
N MET A 106 15.25 5.53 17.34
CA MET A 106 15.27 5.09 15.95
C MET A 106 15.57 6.27 15.01
N ASP A 107 16.47 6.04 14.06
CA ASP A 107 16.71 6.94 12.94
C ASP A 107 15.53 6.86 11.96
N PHE A 108 14.65 7.86 12.05
CA PHE A 108 13.46 7.95 11.21
C PHE A 108 13.79 8.15 9.72
N ALA A 109 14.85 8.89 9.39
CA ALA A 109 15.23 9.11 8.00
C ALA A 109 15.69 7.79 7.36
N ARG A 110 16.50 7.02 8.09
CA ARG A 110 16.93 5.69 7.65
C ARG A 110 15.76 4.70 7.55
N LEU A 111 14.79 4.77 8.46
CA LEU A 111 13.55 3.99 8.36
C LEU A 111 12.79 4.32 7.07
N ALA A 112 12.51 5.60 6.81
CA ALA A 112 11.77 6.05 5.63
C ALA A 112 12.49 5.64 4.34
N ALA A 113 13.81 5.83 4.26
CA ALA A 113 14.62 5.42 3.10
C ALA A 113 14.59 3.89 2.86
N ARG A 114 14.62 3.09 3.94
CA ARG A 114 14.50 1.63 3.83
C ARG A 114 13.14 1.21 3.31
N VAL A 115 12.07 1.85 3.78
CA VAL A 115 10.70 1.59 3.33
C VAL A 115 10.53 2.00 1.86
N GLU A 116 11.03 3.16 1.47
CA GLU A 116 11.05 3.60 0.08
C GLU A 116 11.74 2.57 -0.82
N THR A 117 12.96 2.15 -0.46
CA THR A 117 13.75 1.17 -1.23
C THR A 117 12.96 -0.12 -1.49
N VAL A 118 12.42 -0.76 -0.45
CA VAL A 118 11.71 -2.04 -0.61
C VAL A 118 10.40 -1.88 -1.39
N THR A 119 9.73 -0.74 -1.26
CA THR A 119 8.51 -0.48 -2.05
C THR A 119 8.82 -0.19 -3.51
N GLU A 120 9.92 0.50 -3.79
CA GLU A 120 10.39 0.77 -5.16
C GLU A 120 10.86 -0.52 -5.86
N GLU A 121 11.57 -1.41 -5.14
CA GLU A 121 11.91 -2.75 -5.62
C GLU A 121 10.65 -3.57 -5.97
N TRP A 122 9.61 -3.52 -5.13
CA TRP A 122 8.34 -4.19 -5.43
C TRP A 122 7.63 -3.58 -6.65
N ILE A 123 7.58 -2.25 -6.76
CA ILE A 123 6.95 -1.56 -7.89
C ILE A 123 7.67 -1.92 -9.20
N THR A 124 9.00 -1.90 -9.21
CA THR A 124 9.80 -2.14 -10.41
C THR A 124 9.82 -3.61 -10.85
N SER A 125 9.72 -4.55 -9.90
CA SER A 125 9.67 -5.99 -10.21
C SER A 125 8.30 -6.50 -10.64
N THR A 126 7.24 -5.71 -10.45
CA THR A 126 5.87 -6.09 -10.83
C THR A 126 5.57 -5.70 -12.28
N ASN A 127 5.05 -6.64 -13.09
CA ASN A 127 4.60 -6.33 -14.45
C ASN A 127 3.20 -5.68 -14.43
N TRP A 128 3.18 -4.37 -14.64
CA TRP A 128 1.95 -3.57 -14.68
C TRP A 128 1.29 -3.47 -16.06
N GLY A 129 1.98 -3.85 -17.15
CA GLY A 129 1.54 -3.54 -18.53
C GLY A 129 0.18 -4.12 -18.93
N ASP A 130 -0.17 -5.27 -18.35
CA ASP A 130 -1.44 -5.97 -18.62
C ASP A 130 -2.50 -5.73 -17.55
N VAL A 131 -2.17 -5.00 -16.48
CA VAL A 131 -3.11 -4.69 -15.40
C VAL A 131 -4.13 -3.66 -15.91
N ARG A 132 -5.41 -3.96 -15.75
CA ARG A 132 -6.52 -3.07 -16.12
C ARG A 132 -7.10 -2.36 -14.91
N LEU A 133 -7.06 -3.00 -13.75
CA LEU A 133 -7.52 -2.44 -12.48
C LEU A 133 -6.53 -2.76 -11.37
N LEU A 134 -6.09 -1.72 -10.69
CA LEU A 134 -5.28 -1.81 -9.49
C LEU A 134 -6.12 -1.46 -8.27
N GLY A 135 -6.49 -2.48 -7.49
CA GLY A 135 -7.28 -2.33 -6.27
C GLY A 135 -6.39 -2.25 -5.04
N PHE A 136 -6.60 -1.27 -4.16
CA PHE A 136 -5.99 -1.22 -2.84
C PHE A 136 -7.03 -1.45 -1.74
N THR A 137 -6.66 -2.23 -0.73
CA THR A 137 -7.38 -2.21 0.55
C THR A 137 -6.74 -1.18 1.48
N SER A 138 -7.59 -0.40 2.16
CA SER A 138 -7.21 0.54 3.21
C SER A 138 -8.14 0.34 4.41
N VAL A 139 -7.56 -0.13 5.50
CA VAL A 139 -8.20 -0.20 6.82
C VAL A 139 -7.55 0.84 7.74
N LEU A 140 -7.25 0.50 8.99
CA LEU A 140 -6.52 1.37 9.91
C LEU A 140 -5.04 1.46 9.50
N CYS A 141 -4.45 2.67 9.61
CA CYS A 141 -3.02 2.95 9.38
C CYS A 141 -2.54 2.80 7.93
N GLN A 142 -3.40 2.71 6.91
CA GLN A 142 -2.99 2.35 5.54
C GLN A 142 -3.07 3.50 4.53
N LEU A 143 -3.55 4.67 4.93
CA LEU A 143 -3.93 5.69 3.96
C LEU A 143 -2.72 6.30 3.25
N THR A 144 -1.72 6.77 3.99
CA THR A 144 -0.50 7.34 3.40
C THR A 144 0.30 6.30 2.62
N ALA A 145 0.33 5.05 3.08
CA ALA A 145 0.95 3.95 2.34
C ALA A 145 0.23 3.69 1.00
N CYS A 146 -1.11 3.63 1.00
CA CYS A 146 -1.91 3.55 -0.23
C CYS A 146 -1.56 4.70 -1.19
N LEU A 147 -1.67 5.94 -0.73
CA LEU A 147 -1.46 7.13 -1.56
C LEU A 147 -0.05 7.18 -2.14
N TYR A 148 0.97 6.84 -1.34
CA TYR A 148 2.36 6.79 -1.81
C TYR A 148 2.53 5.78 -2.94
N LEU A 149 2.06 4.55 -2.74
CA LEU A 149 2.19 3.49 -3.75
C LEU A 149 1.41 3.84 -5.02
N ILE A 150 0.19 4.39 -4.89
CA ILE A 150 -0.62 4.86 -6.02
C ILE A 150 0.15 5.91 -6.83
N ARG A 151 0.69 6.95 -6.18
CA ARG A 151 1.46 8.00 -6.87
C ARG A 151 2.66 7.43 -7.60
N LYS A 152 3.46 6.58 -6.94
CA LYS A 152 4.68 5.99 -7.50
C LYS A 152 4.41 5.05 -8.67
N ILE A 153 3.27 4.34 -8.66
CA ILE A 153 2.85 3.49 -9.77
C ILE A 153 2.32 4.35 -10.93
N LYS A 154 1.44 5.32 -10.67
CA LYS A 154 0.87 6.19 -11.72
C LYS A 154 1.90 7.09 -12.39
N GLN A 155 3.00 7.44 -11.72
CA GLN A 155 4.15 8.10 -12.34
C GLN A 155 4.72 7.31 -13.53
N ARG A 156 4.66 5.97 -13.49
CA ARG A 156 5.16 5.07 -14.54
C ARG A 156 4.06 4.53 -15.44
N HIS A 157 2.86 4.40 -14.90
CA HIS A 157 1.69 3.83 -15.56
C HIS A 157 0.47 4.73 -15.36
N PRO A 158 0.44 5.93 -15.96
CA PRO A 158 -0.60 6.95 -15.71
C PRO A 158 -2.00 6.50 -16.16
N HIS A 159 -2.09 5.52 -17.06
CA HIS A 159 -3.35 4.98 -17.58
C HIS A 159 -3.98 3.92 -16.69
N LEU A 160 -3.31 3.44 -15.64
CA LEU A 160 -3.88 2.44 -14.74
C LEU A 160 -5.08 3.01 -14.00
N THR A 161 -6.22 2.34 -14.14
CA THR A 161 -7.38 2.57 -13.30
C THR A 161 -7.09 2.07 -11.89
N VAL A 162 -7.26 2.95 -10.91
CA VAL A 162 -7.07 2.64 -9.50
C VAL A 162 -8.41 2.63 -8.80
N ALA A 163 -8.58 1.72 -7.85
CA ALA A 163 -9.70 1.73 -6.93
C ALA A 163 -9.17 1.52 -5.52
N VAL A 164 -9.70 2.27 -4.55
CA VAL A 164 -9.35 2.12 -3.14
C VAL A 164 -10.62 1.84 -2.36
N GLY A 165 -10.57 0.85 -1.47
CA GLY A 165 -11.70 0.52 -0.60
C GLY A 165 -11.24 -0.10 0.71
N GLY A 166 -12.18 -0.44 1.59
CA GLY A 166 -11.92 -0.96 2.93
C GLY A 166 -12.57 -0.09 4.00
N SER A 167 -12.44 -0.49 5.26
CA SER A 167 -13.20 0.11 6.36
C SER A 167 -12.81 1.56 6.69
N ALA A 168 -11.74 2.09 6.10
CA ALA A 168 -11.40 3.51 6.18
C ALA A 168 -12.35 4.42 5.37
N PHE A 169 -13.11 3.84 4.44
CA PHE A 169 -13.97 4.57 3.51
C PHE A 169 -15.45 4.27 3.79
N SER A 170 -16.24 5.34 3.91
CA SER A 170 -17.70 5.30 4.02
C SER A 170 -18.33 6.02 2.82
N ALA A 171 -19.65 5.95 2.68
CA ALA A 171 -20.39 6.71 1.66
C ALA A 171 -20.13 8.24 1.75
N GLU A 172 -19.79 8.74 2.95
CA GLU A 172 -19.48 10.15 3.19
C GLU A 172 -18.00 10.47 2.97
N SER A 173 -17.08 9.63 3.46
CA SER A 173 -15.65 9.91 3.39
C SER A 173 -15.02 9.60 2.03
N ALA A 174 -15.57 8.64 1.27
CA ALA A 174 -15.02 8.25 -0.02
C ALA A 174 -15.09 9.38 -1.07
N PRO A 175 -16.23 10.07 -1.29
CA PRO A 175 -16.27 11.18 -2.24
C PRO A 175 -15.34 12.33 -1.86
N ALA A 176 -15.19 12.62 -0.57
CA ALA A 176 -14.27 13.65 -0.09
C ALA A 176 -12.80 13.26 -0.35
N ALA A 177 -12.44 11.99 -0.11
CA ALA A 177 -11.11 11.49 -0.39
C ALA A 177 -10.77 11.56 -1.89
N LEU A 178 -11.69 11.19 -2.78
CA LEU A 178 -11.48 11.31 -4.24
C LEU A 178 -11.25 12.75 -4.68
N LYS A 179 -11.92 13.73 -4.05
CA LYS A 179 -11.69 15.16 -4.33
C LYS A 179 -10.31 15.63 -3.89
N LEU A 180 -9.82 15.13 -2.76
CA LEU A 180 -8.51 15.51 -2.20
C LEU A 180 -7.34 14.78 -2.86
N PHE A 181 -7.57 13.56 -3.34
CA PHE A 181 -6.56 12.66 -3.90
C PHE A 181 -7.02 12.16 -5.28
N PRO A 182 -6.97 13.01 -6.33
CA PRO A 182 -7.40 12.65 -7.69
C PRO A 182 -6.56 11.55 -8.34
N GLU A 183 -5.43 11.17 -7.72
CA GLU A 183 -4.67 9.99 -8.09
C GLU A 183 -5.38 8.67 -7.78
N ILE A 184 -6.37 8.65 -6.89
CA ILE A 184 -7.29 7.52 -6.70
C ILE A 184 -8.27 7.52 -7.87
#